data_AF-A0A812L1S3-F1
#
_entry.id   AF-A0A812L1S3-F1
#
_cell.length_a   1.000
_cell.length_b   1.000
_cell.length_c   1.000
_cell.angle_alpha   90.00
_cell.angle_beta   90.00
_cell.angle_gamma   90.00
#
_symmetry.space_group_name_H-M   'P 1'
#
loop_
_entity.id
_entity.type
_entity.pdbx_description
1 polymer ?
#
loop_
_entity_poly.entity_id
_entity_poly.type
_entity_poly.pdbx_seq_one_letter_code
_entity_poly.pdbx_strand_id
1 'polypeptide(L)'
;MQKEIEDKTSPEYQRQTWEALRKSINGLVNKVNVGNIKNIVEELFQENLVRGRGLLVRALIRAQMASPGFTHVFAALLSVINSKLPEVGDLLIRRVILQFRRAYKRNDKIVTTAAIRFMAHLVNQKVASELLALHIATLLLERVTEDSIEVCVSFLQEVGQALEELSKVSLHA
;
A
#
# COMPACT_ATOMS: atom_id res chain seq x y z
N MET A 1 -26.75 -6.37 22.78
CA MET A 1 -25.91 -7.59 22.77
C MET A 1 -26.21 -8.35 21.49
N GLN A 2 -25.21 -8.61 20.65
CA GLN A 2 -25.40 -9.51 19.50
C GLN A 2 -25.68 -10.92 20.03
N LYS A 3 -26.65 -11.65 19.45
CA LYS A 3 -26.87 -13.07 19.77
C LYS A 3 -25.59 -13.84 19.43
N GLU A 4 -25.11 -14.66 20.37
CA GLU A 4 -24.06 -15.63 20.08
C GLU A 4 -24.66 -16.71 19.18
N ILE A 5 -24.14 -16.80 17.96
CA ILE A 5 -24.53 -17.84 17.00
C ILE A 5 -23.61 -19.03 17.26
N GLU A 6 -24.17 -20.12 17.81
CA GLU A 6 -23.40 -21.32 18.17
C GLU A 6 -22.91 -22.08 16.94
N ASP A 7 -23.70 -22.10 15.86
CA ASP A 7 -23.32 -22.75 14.60
C ASP A 7 -22.30 -21.92 13.81
N LYS A 8 -21.03 -22.34 13.90
CA LYS A 8 -19.90 -21.70 13.22
C LYS A 8 -19.91 -21.88 11.69
N THR A 9 -20.69 -22.83 11.17
CA THR A 9 -20.80 -23.08 9.73
C THR A 9 -21.86 -22.21 9.07
N SER A 10 -22.80 -21.68 9.85
CA SER A 10 -23.90 -20.85 9.37
C SER A 10 -23.41 -19.62 8.58
N PRO A 11 -24.11 -19.22 7.50
CA PRO A 11 -23.82 -17.99 6.78
C PRO A 11 -23.82 -16.74 7.67
N GLU A 12 -24.68 -16.73 8.70
CA GLU A 12 -24.82 -15.63 9.65
C GLU A 12 -23.57 -15.48 10.52
N TYR A 13 -23.06 -16.58 11.09
CA TYR A 13 -21.79 -16.58 11.84
C TYR A 13 -20.62 -16.17 10.96
N GLN A 14 -20.56 -16.68 9.72
CA GLN A 14 -19.50 -16.32 8.78
C GLN A 14 -19.51 -14.83 8.42
N ARG A 15 -20.70 -14.22 8.29
CA ARG A 15 -20.87 -12.77 8.05
C ARG A 15 -20.47 -11.97 9.28
N GLN A 16 -20.89 -12.38 10.48
CA GLN A 16 -20.53 -11.71 11.73
C GLN A 16 -19.02 -11.71 11.95
N THR A 17 -18.35 -12.86 11.79
CA THR A 17 -16.89 -12.96 11.92
C THR A 17 -16.15 -12.18 10.84
N TRP A 18 -16.68 -12.14 9.60
CA TRP A 18 -16.12 -11.31 8.54
C TRP A 18 -16.22 -9.81 8.85
N GLU A 19 -17.34 -9.35 9.40
CA GLU A 19 -17.51 -7.96 9.81
C GLU A 19 -16.60 -7.59 10.98
N ALA A 20 -16.42 -8.49 11.96
CA ALA A 20 -15.49 -8.32 13.06
C ALA A 20 -14.05 -8.19 12.55
N LEU A 21 -13.61 -9.11 11.68
CA LEU A 21 -12.29 -9.08 11.04
C LEU A 21 -12.07 -7.75 10.28
N ARG A 22 -13.06 -7.30 9.50
CA ARG A 22 -13.00 -6.02 8.79
C ARG A 22 -12.83 -4.84 9.75
N LYS A 23 -13.60 -4.81 10.84
CA LYS A 23 -13.53 -3.73 11.84
C LYS A 23 -12.18 -3.72 12.56
N SER A 24 -11.69 -4.89 12.97
CA SER A 24 -10.40 -5.05 13.63
C SER A 24 -9.25 -4.55 12.75
N ILE A 25 -9.13 -5.09 11.52
CA ILE A 25 -8.10 -4.67 10.55
C ILE A 25 -8.15 -3.17 10.29
N ASN A 26 -9.32 -2.60 10.04
CA ASN A 26 -9.45 -1.15 9.81
C ASN A 26 -9.02 -0.34 11.05
N GLY A 27 -9.39 -0.80 12.25
CA GLY A 27 -9.02 -0.15 13.51
C GLY A 27 -7.51 -0.15 13.72
N LEU A 28 -6.84 -1.28 13.46
CA LEU A 28 -5.39 -1.42 13.58
C LEU A 28 -4.65 -0.54 12.58
N VAL A 29 -5.05 -0.59 11.30
CA VAL A 29 -4.44 0.23 10.24
C VAL A 29 -4.60 1.73 10.51
N ASN A 30 -5.74 2.19 11.02
CA ASN A 30 -5.95 3.62 11.29
C ASN A 30 -5.16 4.13 12.52
N LYS A 31 -4.74 3.24 13.43
CA LYS A 31 -3.99 3.60 14.64
C LYS A 31 -2.48 3.53 14.46
N VAL A 32 -1.99 2.94 13.37
CA VAL A 32 -0.56 2.70 13.18
C VAL A 32 0.22 3.99 13.03
N ASN A 33 1.35 4.07 13.71
CA ASN A 33 2.34 5.14 13.62
C ASN A 33 3.73 4.60 13.97
N VAL A 34 4.76 5.43 13.83
CA VAL A 34 6.16 5.06 14.07
C VAL A 34 6.39 4.49 15.48
N GLY A 35 5.71 5.04 16.50
CA GLY A 35 5.91 4.64 17.90
C GLY A 35 5.23 3.33 18.30
N ASN A 36 4.21 2.87 17.55
CA ASN A 36 3.42 1.69 17.92
C ASN A 36 3.41 0.57 16.86
N ILE A 37 4.11 0.74 15.74
CA ILE A 37 4.05 -0.21 14.61
C ILE A 37 4.34 -1.66 15.02
N LYS A 38 5.27 -1.89 15.95
CA LYS A 38 5.58 -3.24 16.46
C LYS A 38 4.36 -3.91 17.09
N ASN A 39 3.66 -3.21 17.98
CA ASN A 39 2.47 -3.75 18.66
C ASN A 39 1.34 -3.98 17.64
N ILE A 40 1.14 -3.03 16.71
CA ILE A 40 0.14 -3.16 15.65
C ILE A 40 0.40 -4.38 14.76
N VAL A 41 1.67 -4.66 14.45
CA VAL A 41 2.06 -5.87 13.71
C VAL A 41 1.68 -7.13 14.49
N GLU A 42 2.03 -7.19 15.78
CA GLU A 42 1.71 -8.34 16.63
C GLU A 42 0.19 -8.59 16.71
N GLU A 43 -0.60 -7.53 16.89
CA GLU A 43 -2.08 -7.59 16.89
C GLU A 43 -2.63 -8.02 15.52
N LEU A 44 -2.12 -7.47 14.41
CA LEU A 44 -2.54 -7.86 13.06
C LEU A 44 -2.28 -9.33 12.76
N PHE A 45 -1.19 -9.91 13.27
CA PHE A 45 -0.90 -11.33 13.09
C PHE A 45 -1.78 -12.25 13.95
N GLN A 46 -2.52 -11.73 14.94
CA GLN A 46 -3.59 -12.48 15.62
C GLN A 46 -4.87 -12.55 14.78
N GLU A 47 -5.00 -11.69 13.76
CA GLU A 47 -6.14 -11.71 12.84
C GLU A 47 -5.91 -12.71 11.69
N ASN A 48 -7.00 -13.22 11.10
CA ASN A 48 -6.90 -14.10 9.94
C ASN A 48 -6.59 -13.31 8.66
N LEU A 49 -5.33 -12.92 8.47
CA LEU A 49 -4.86 -12.13 7.32
C LEU A 49 -4.92 -12.90 6.00
N VAL A 50 -4.89 -14.24 6.01
CA VAL A 50 -5.04 -15.06 4.79
C VAL A 50 -6.46 -14.89 4.22
N ARG A 51 -7.49 -15.02 5.08
CA ARG A 51 -8.89 -14.73 4.75
C ARG A 51 -9.10 -13.23 4.49
N GLY A 52 -8.47 -12.39 5.30
CA GLY A 52 -8.62 -10.95 5.34
C GLY A 52 -7.74 -10.15 4.37
N ARG A 53 -6.90 -10.77 3.54
CA ARG A 53 -5.91 -10.06 2.70
C ARG A 53 -6.50 -8.93 1.88
N GLY A 54 -7.68 -9.17 1.30
CA GLY A 54 -8.39 -8.16 0.51
C GLY A 54 -8.91 -6.98 1.35
N LEU A 55 -9.24 -7.22 2.62
CA LEU A 55 -9.64 -6.21 3.60
C LEU A 55 -8.43 -5.38 4.03
N LEU A 56 -7.32 -6.03 4.41
CA LEU A 56 -6.08 -5.37 4.79
C LEU A 56 -5.55 -4.46 3.68
N VAL A 57 -5.42 -4.98 2.46
CA VAL A 57 -4.95 -4.18 1.33
C VAL A 57 -5.87 -2.99 1.05
N ARG A 58 -7.19 -3.17 1.18
CA ARG A 58 -8.16 -2.07 1.02
C ARG A 58 -8.03 -1.04 2.14
N ALA A 59 -7.81 -1.48 3.38
CA ALA A 59 -7.61 -0.61 4.54
C ALA A 59 -6.35 0.24 4.35
N LEU A 60 -5.22 -0.38 3.99
CA LEU A 60 -3.95 0.31 3.74
C LEU A 60 -4.06 1.36 2.63
N ILE A 61 -4.64 1.00 1.47
CA ILE A 61 -4.82 1.95 0.36
C ILE A 61 -5.71 3.13 0.76
N ARG A 62 -6.80 2.87 1.50
CA ARG A 62 -7.70 3.95 1.96
C ARG A 62 -7.05 4.84 3.00
N ALA A 63 -6.34 4.26 3.97
CA ALA A 63 -5.64 5.01 5.00
C ALA A 63 -4.52 5.88 4.40
N GLN A 64 -3.76 5.33 3.45
CA GLN A 64 -2.73 6.09 2.73
C GLN A 64 -3.30 7.24 1.91
N MET A 65 -4.40 7.01 1.18
CA MET A 65 -5.10 8.07 0.44
C MET A 65 -5.63 9.18 1.37
N ALA A 66 -6.15 8.81 2.55
CA ALA A 66 -6.67 9.75 3.53
C ALA A 66 -5.55 10.46 4.32
N SER A 67 -4.35 9.89 4.39
CA SER A 67 -3.23 10.42 5.17
C SER A 67 -1.87 10.16 4.50
N PRO A 68 -1.56 10.83 3.36
CA PRO A 68 -0.35 10.57 2.59
C PRO A 68 0.96 10.83 3.36
N GLY A 69 0.93 11.69 4.38
CA GLY A 69 2.10 11.93 5.25
C GLY A 69 2.60 10.69 6.00
N PHE A 70 1.73 9.69 6.20
CA PHE A 70 2.06 8.42 6.87
C PHE A 70 2.40 7.28 5.88
N THR A 71 2.60 7.58 4.59
CA THR A 71 2.84 6.54 3.57
C THR A 71 4.02 5.64 3.92
N HIS A 72 5.10 6.19 4.48
CA HIS A 72 6.25 5.44 4.96
C HIS A 72 5.90 4.44 6.06
N VAL A 73 4.97 4.77 6.97
CA VAL A 73 4.47 3.86 8.02
C VAL A 73 3.66 2.72 7.41
N PHE A 74 2.76 3.02 6.47
CA PHE A 74 1.97 1.99 5.80
C PHE A 74 2.83 1.03 4.97
N ALA A 75 3.88 1.55 4.32
CA ALA A 75 4.85 0.72 3.59
C ALA A 75 5.70 -0.15 4.53
N ALA A 76 6.15 0.39 5.67
CA ALA A 76 6.86 -0.39 6.68
C ALA A 76 5.97 -1.47 7.32
N LEU A 77 4.70 -1.17 7.57
CA LEU A 77 3.75 -2.16 8.07
C LEU A 77 3.57 -3.29 7.04
N LEU A 78 3.40 -2.93 5.78
CA LEU A 78 3.27 -3.91 4.71
C LEU A 78 4.54 -4.74 4.54
N SER A 79 5.74 -4.17 4.68
CA SER A 79 7.00 -4.91 4.47
C SER A 79 7.18 -6.04 5.48
N VAL A 80 6.83 -5.80 6.75
CA VAL A 80 6.84 -6.84 7.78
C VAL A 80 5.82 -7.94 7.45
N ILE A 81 4.60 -7.56 7.05
CA ILE A 81 3.57 -8.54 6.66
C ILE A 81 4.01 -9.34 5.43
N ASN A 82 4.57 -8.68 4.42
CA ASN A 82 5.05 -9.26 3.17
C ASN A 82 6.16 -10.30 3.40
N SER A 83 6.99 -10.13 4.44
CA SER A 83 8.03 -11.10 4.80
C SER A 83 7.47 -12.47 5.23
N LYS A 84 6.18 -12.53 5.60
CA LYS A 84 5.48 -13.75 6.04
C LYS A 84 4.37 -14.18 5.09
N LEU A 85 3.70 -13.22 4.47
CA LEU A 85 2.53 -13.40 3.59
C LEU A 85 2.74 -12.59 2.29
N PRO A 86 3.64 -13.02 1.39
CA PRO A 86 4.01 -12.26 0.19
C PRO A 86 2.83 -11.99 -0.76
N GLU A 87 1.80 -12.84 -0.74
CA GLU A 87 0.56 -12.64 -1.50
C GLU A 87 -0.20 -11.37 -1.11
N VAL A 88 0.02 -10.84 0.11
CA VAL A 88 -0.56 -9.56 0.55
C VAL A 88 0.14 -8.40 -0.16
N GLY A 89 1.47 -8.44 -0.26
CA GLY A 89 2.27 -7.44 -0.97
C GLY A 89 1.96 -7.42 -2.46
N ASP A 90 1.94 -8.60 -3.12
CA ASP A 90 1.58 -8.72 -4.54
C ASP A 90 0.17 -8.15 -4.81
N LEU A 91 -0.82 -8.50 -3.97
CA LEU A 91 -2.17 -7.98 -4.10
C LEU A 91 -2.23 -6.44 -3.94
N LEU A 92 -1.45 -5.88 -3.01
CA LEU A 92 -1.40 -4.43 -2.81
C LEU A 92 -0.78 -3.72 -4.01
N ILE A 93 0.40 -4.17 -4.46
CA ILE A 93 1.12 -3.57 -5.59
C ILE A 93 0.22 -3.59 -6.83
N ARG A 94 -0.40 -4.73 -7.17
CA ARG A 94 -1.32 -4.82 -8.32
C ARG A 94 -2.47 -3.82 -8.23
N ARG A 95 -3.04 -3.61 -7.04
CA ARG A 95 -4.15 -2.67 -6.85
C ARG A 95 -3.71 -1.21 -6.93
N VAL A 96 -2.54 -0.87 -6.38
CA VAL A 96 -1.98 0.49 -6.46
C VAL A 96 -1.59 0.83 -7.89
N ILE A 97 -0.97 -0.10 -8.64
CA ILE A 97 -0.68 0.08 -10.08
C ILE A 97 -1.98 0.31 -10.86
N LEU A 98 -3.03 -0.47 -10.60
CA LEU A 98 -4.32 -0.29 -11.26
C LEU A 98 -4.96 1.06 -10.92
N GLN A 99 -4.84 1.51 -9.67
CA GLN A 99 -5.31 2.82 -9.22
C GLN A 99 -4.56 3.95 -9.95
N PHE A 100 -3.23 3.86 -10.01
CA PHE A 100 -2.38 4.78 -10.76
C PHE A 100 -2.78 4.85 -12.23
N ARG A 101 -2.84 3.72 -12.95
CA ARG A 101 -3.19 3.69 -14.39
C ARG A 101 -4.55 4.33 -14.67
N ARG A 102 -5.52 4.10 -13.79
CA ARG A 102 -6.87 4.68 -13.90
C ARG A 102 -6.88 6.18 -13.62
N ALA A 103 -6.15 6.63 -12.60
CA ALA A 103 -6.04 8.04 -12.23
C ALA A 103 -5.28 8.85 -13.28
N TYR A 104 -4.13 8.33 -13.73
CA TYR A 104 -3.31 8.93 -14.77
C TYR A 104 -4.09 9.10 -16.08
N LYS A 105 -4.81 8.07 -16.54
CA LYS A 105 -5.67 8.16 -17.73
C LYS A 105 -6.78 9.22 -17.61
N ARG A 106 -7.23 9.53 -16.40
CA ARG A 106 -8.26 10.55 -16.14
C ARG A 106 -7.69 11.92 -15.78
N ASN A 107 -6.38 12.09 -15.81
CA ASN A 107 -5.70 13.29 -15.31
C ASN A 107 -6.06 13.65 -13.85
N ASP A 108 -6.31 12.63 -13.02
CA ASP A 108 -6.58 12.79 -11.59
C ASP A 108 -5.25 12.93 -10.83
N LYS A 109 -4.75 14.16 -10.72
CA LYS A 109 -3.44 14.47 -10.09
C LYS A 109 -3.37 13.96 -8.66
N ILE A 110 -4.42 14.17 -7.86
CA ILE A 110 -4.45 13.80 -6.43
C ILE A 110 -4.25 12.29 -6.26
N VAL A 111 -5.03 11.48 -6.97
CA VAL A 111 -4.92 10.01 -6.86
C VAL A 111 -3.63 9.50 -7.51
N THR A 112 -3.18 10.16 -8.59
CA THR A 112 -1.90 9.82 -9.24
C THR A 112 -0.75 10.01 -8.24
N THR A 113 -0.61 11.20 -7.65
CA THR A 113 0.43 11.54 -6.66
C THR A 113 0.40 10.61 -5.46
N ALA A 114 -0.78 10.31 -4.91
CA ALA A 114 -0.88 9.40 -3.78
C ALA A 114 -0.43 7.97 -4.13
N ALA A 115 -0.81 7.47 -5.31
CA ALA A 115 -0.44 6.13 -5.77
C ALA A 115 1.06 5.99 -6.04
N ILE A 116 1.67 6.97 -6.73
CA ILE A 116 3.13 6.95 -6.99
C ILE A 116 3.92 7.07 -5.68
N ARG A 117 3.46 7.89 -4.73
CA ARG A 117 4.13 8.02 -3.42
C ARG A 117 4.09 6.69 -2.68
N PHE A 118 2.97 5.98 -2.73
CA PHE A 118 2.90 4.66 -2.13
C PHE A 118 3.87 3.69 -2.83
N MET A 119 3.90 3.65 -4.16
CA MET A 119 4.85 2.80 -4.90
C MET A 119 6.32 3.15 -4.59
N ALA A 120 6.67 4.43 -4.44
CA ALA A 120 8.01 4.87 -4.02
C ALA A 120 8.41 4.25 -2.67
N HIS A 121 7.57 4.40 -1.63
CA HIS A 121 7.90 3.83 -0.32
C HIS A 121 7.91 2.29 -0.32
N LEU A 122 7.13 1.63 -1.18
CA LEU A 122 7.21 0.17 -1.35
C LEU A 122 8.53 -0.27 -1.96
N VAL A 123 9.08 0.51 -2.90
CA VAL A 123 10.43 0.28 -3.46
C VAL A 123 11.50 0.52 -2.40
N ASN A 124 11.37 1.59 -1.60
CA ASN A 124 12.30 1.87 -0.50
C ASN A 124 12.34 0.73 0.52
N GLN A 125 11.19 0.13 0.81
CA GLN A 125 11.05 -1.03 1.70
C GLN A 125 11.40 -2.38 1.03
N LYS A 126 11.88 -2.37 -0.22
CA LYS A 126 12.20 -3.55 -1.04
C LYS A 126 11.04 -4.54 -1.17
N VAL A 127 9.80 -4.05 -1.07
CA VAL A 127 8.57 -4.83 -1.32
C VAL A 127 8.28 -4.89 -2.81
N ALA A 128 8.60 -3.82 -3.54
CA ALA A 128 8.57 -3.77 -5.00
C ALA A 128 9.99 -3.56 -5.56
N SER A 129 10.25 -4.08 -6.76
CA SER A 129 11.50 -3.83 -7.48
C SER A 129 11.59 -2.38 -7.95
N GLU A 130 12.81 -1.85 -7.95
CA GLU A 130 13.25 -0.61 -8.58
C GLU A 130 12.78 -0.45 -10.03
N LEU A 131 12.61 -1.55 -10.77
CA LEU A 131 12.07 -1.52 -12.13
C LEU A 131 10.67 -0.88 -12.18
N LEU A 132 9.86 -1.04 -11.13
CA LEU A 132 8.56 -0.38 -11.04
C LEU A 132 8.72 1.13 -11.02
N ALA A 133 9.66 1.65 -10.22
CA ALA A 133 9.90 3.07 -10.10
C ALA A 133 10.46 3.66 -11.40
N LEU A 134 11.40 2.96 -12.07
CA LEU A 134 11.92 3.39 -13.37
C LEU A 134 10.80 3.51 -14.41
N HIS A 135 9.93 2.49 -14.53
CA HIS A 135 8.80 2.55 -15.46
C HIS A 135 7.82 3.69 -15.17
N ILE A 136 7.57 3.99 -13.88
CA ILE A 136 6.71 5.13 -13.49
C ILE A 136 7.36 6.44 -13.93
N ALA A 137 8.66 6.63 -13.66
CA ALA A 137 9.39 7.83 -14.05
C ALA A 137 9.38 8.02 -15.57
N THR A 138 9.67 6.97 -16.34
CA THR A 138 9.59 7.00 -17.82
C THR A 138 8.20 7.43 -18.29
N LEU A 139 7.14 6.82 -17.75
CA LEU A 139 5.76 7.12 -18.15
C LEU A 139 5.36 8.56 -17.83
N LEU A 140 5.79 9.10 -16.67
CA LEU A 140 5.53 10.50 -16.33
C LEU A 140 6.26 11.48 -17.27
N LEU A 141 7.41 11.07 -17.83
CA LEU A 141 8.22 11.89 -18.74
C LEU A 141 7.89 11.68 -20.22
N GLU A 142 7.11 10.66 -20.60
CA GLU A 142 6.70 10.42 -21.99
C GLU A 142 5.87 11.58 -22.58
N ARG A 143 5.05 12.23 -21.75
CA ARG A 143 4.21 13.37 -22.16
C ARG A 143 4.38 14.52 -21.18
N VAL A 144 5.42 15.31 -21.43
CA VAL A 144 5.84 16.39 -20.56
C VAL A 144 4.79 17.52 -20.53
N THR A 145 4.13 17.64 -19.38
CA THR A 145 3.33 18.79 -18.93
C THR A 145 3.89 19.32 -17.60
N GLU A 146 3.52 20.55 -17.23
CA GLU A 146 3.91 21.13 -15.92
C GLU A 146 3.52 20.20 -14.75
N ASP A 147 2.29 19.69 -14.75
CA ASP A 147 1.81 18.74 -13.75
C ASP A 147 2.62 17.43 -13.75
N SER A 148 2.96 16.88 -14.92
CA SER A 148 3.71 15.62 -15.00
C SER A 148 5.14 15.77 -14.46
N ILE A 149 5.78 16.92 -14.69
CA ILE A 149 7.12 17.22 -14.18
C ILE A 149 7.06 17.34 -12.66
N GLU A 150 6.10 18.11 -12.12
CA GLU A 150 5.94 18.28 -10.67
C GLU A 150 5.73 16.92 -9.97
N VAL A 151 4.84 16.09 -10.54
CA VAL A 151 4.54 14.74 -10.05
C VAL A 151 5.79 13.84 -10.13
N CYS A 152 6.56 13.92 -11.22
CA CYS A 152 7.79 13.14 -11.40
C CYS A 152 8.90 13.58 -10.44
N VAL A 153 9.09 14.89 -10.23
CA VAL A 153 10.08 15.41 -9.28
C VAL A 153 9.73 14.97 -7.86
N SER A 154 8.47 15.11 -7.45
CA SER A 154 8.01 14.62 -6.14
C SER A 154 8.20 13.11 -5.99
N PHE A 155 7.97 12.33 -7.05
CA PHE A 155 8.21 10.89 -7.06
C PHE A 155 9.69 10.55 -6.80
N LEU A 156 10.59 11.18 -7.56
CA LEU A 156 12.03 10.94 -7.50
C LEU A 156 12.62 11.41 -6.17
N GLN A 157 12.08 12.46 -5.55
CA GLN A 157 12.45 12.86 -4.20
C GLN A 157 12.17 11.77 -3.16
N GLU A 158 11.12 10.97 -3.34
CA GLU A 158 10.77 9.90 -2.40
C GLU A 158 11.57 8.61 -2.64
N VAL A 159 11.88 8.25 -3.89
CA VAL A 159 12.51 6.96 -4.25
C VAL A 159 13.98 7.07 -4.71
N GLY A 160 14.49 8.28 -4.92
CA GLY A 160 15.77 8.53 -5.60
C GLY A 160 16.96 7.84 -4.96
N GLN A 161 17.09 7.90 -3.64
CA GLN A 161 18.17 7.20 -2.92
C GLN A 161 18.13 5.69 -3.17
N ALA A 162 16.95 5.07 -3.13
CA ALA A 162 16.82 3.64 -3.38
C ALA A 162 17.17 3.26 -4.82
N LEU A 163 16.84 4.13 -5.79
CA LEU A 163 17.25 3.93 -7.18
C LEU A 163 18.77 4.05 -7.33
N GLU A 164 19.42 5.02 -6.69
CA GLU A 164 20.88 5.19 -6.77
C GLU A 164 21.64 3.99 -6.20
N GLU A 165 21.19 3.48 -5.06
CA GLU A 165 21.79 2.30 -4.41
C GLU A 165 21.61 1.02 -5.22
N LEU A 166 20.43 0.83 -5.84
CA LEU A 166 20.08 -0.40 -6.56
C LEU A 166 20.49 -0.39 -8.04
N SER A 167 20.55 0.79 -8.67
CA SER A 167 20.66 0.93 -10.13
C SER A 167 21.82 1.81 -10.57
N LYS A 168 23.03 1.53 -10.05
CA LYS A 168 24.29 2.18 -10.49
C LYS A 168 24.51 2.17 -12.02
N VAL A 169 23.81 1.31 -12.77
CA VAL A 169 23.90 1.19 -14.23
C VAL A 169 22.74 1.89 -14.98
N SER A 170 21.56 2.09 -14.38
CA SER A 170 20.37 2.56 -15.11
C SER A 170 20.08 4.06 -15.00
N LEU A 171 20.61 4.75 -13.99
CA LEU A 171 20.36 6.19 -13.78
C LEU A 171 21.29 7.12 -14.59
N HIS A 172 22.35 6.59 -15.18
CA HIS A 172 23.37 7.36 -15.90
C HIS A 172 23.36 7.13 -17.43
N ALA A 173 22.36 6.42 -17.95
CA ALA A 173 22.17 6.14 -19.37
C ALA A 173 20.98 6.94 -19.92
#